data_AF-A0AAD9ZHY8-F1
#
_entry.id   AF-A0AAD9ZHY8-F1
#
_cell.length_a   1.000
_cell.length_b   1.000
_cell.length_c   1.000
_cell.angle_alpha   90.00
_cell.angle_beta   90.00
_cell.angle_gamma   90.00
#
_symmetry.space_group_name_H-M   'P 1'
#
loop_
_entity.id
_entity.type
_entity.pdbx_description
1 polymer ?
#
loop_
_entity_poly.entity_id
_entity_poly.type
_entity_poly.pdbx_seq_one_letter_code
_entity_poly.pdbx_strand_id
1 'polypeptide(L)'
;MLITVKTLTYYLSEHPSIINFQWSYDQSWASTWSFLFTSVTLYLTLSIFLHLLLALLLRRGRPVSLGPIPAIHSLSMTVISATIFAGILLSASAEIRESRWFWRRNKTTPFRWLLCFPMGTRPSGRVFFWSYVFYLSRFVHMWRTFFTILRQRKLVFFQLFYNSVLTFMSFLWLEFSQSFQVLAILFTTLVYAVVYGYRFWTGIGLPGACFPLVVNCQMVLLGCNLVCHVGVLRFHFMKGGGCNGIGAWLFNSVLNAAILLPFLKFYVKMVLEKRKNIGFIENQNQDAKFTKKIKEK
;
A
#
# COMPACT_ATOMS: atom_id res chain seq x y z
N MET A 1 -13.44 6.26 27.85
CA MET A 1 -13.41 6.47 26.37
C MET A 1 -12.80 7.82 25.98
N LEU A 2 -13.28 8.96 26.50
CA LEU A 2 -12.72 10.29 26.19
C LEU A 2 -11.26 10.50 26.60
N ILE A 3 -10.84 9.93 27.75
CA ILE A 3 -9.45 9.99 28.23
C ILE A 3 -8.54 9.21 27.27
N THR A 4 -8.94 8.01 26.86
CA THR A 4 -8.20 7.18 25.90
C THR A 4 -8.03 7.88 24.55
N VAL A 5 -9.07 8.56 24.06
CA VAL A 5 -9.01 9.32 22.78
C VAL A 5 -8.07 10.52 22.91
N LYS A 6 -8.09 11.25 24.04
CA LYS A 6 -7.16 12.37 24.28
C LYS A 6 -5.71 11.89 24.39
N THR A 7 -5.45 10.82 25.14
CA THR A 7 -4.11 10.22 25.25
C THR A 7 -3.62 9.72 23.89
N LEU A 8 -4.48 9.06 23.11
CA LEU A 8 -4.13 8.59 21.78
C LEU A 8 -3.83 9.75 20.83
N THR A 9 -4.63 10.82 20.88
CA THR A 9 -4.41 12.05 20.09
C THR A 9 -3.08 12.70 20.46
N TYR A 10 -2.75 12.75 21.75
CA TYR A 10 -1.49 13.28 22.22
C TYR A 10 -0.30 12.49 21.63
N TYR A 11 -0.26 11.18 21.83
CA TYR A 11 0.86 10.36 21.35
C TYR A 11 0.94 10.26 19.83
N LEU A 12 -0.19 10.30 19.11
CA LEU A 12 -0.20 10.13 17.66
C LEU A 12 -0.14 11.45 16.87
N SER A 13 -0.43 12.60 17.48
CA SER A 13 -0.54 13.86 16.75
C SER A 13 0.16 15.02 17.45
N GLU A 14 0.14 15.09 18.78
CA GLU A 14 0.58 16.28 19.52
C GLU A 14 1.94 16.11 20.21
N HIS A 15 2.54 14.91 20.14
CA HIS A 15 3.84 14.66 20.72
C HIS A 15 4.91 15.56 20.09
N PRO A 16 5.83 16.17 20.87
CA PRO A 16 6.77 17.18 20.36
C PRO A 16 7.69 16.66 19.25
N SER A 17 8.03 15.36 19.25
CA SER A 17 8.79 14.75 18.15
C SER A 17 8.01 14.63 16.84
N ILE A 18 6.67 14.66 16.89
CA ILE A 18 5.77 14.60 15.73
C ILE A 18 5.53 16.00 15.19
N ILE A 19 5.30 16.98 16.07
CA ILE A 19 5.06 18.37 15.68
C ILE A 19 6.32 18.98 15.07
N ASN A 20 7.47 18.81 15.73
CA ASN A 20 8.74 19.41 15.32
C ASN A 20 9.48 18.56 14.27
N PHE A 21 8.82 17.55 13.69
CA PHE A 21 9.44 16.72 12.67
C PHE A 21 9.72 17.53 11.41
N GLN A 22 10.94 17.41 10.90
CA GLN A 22 11.36 17.98 9.63
C GLN A 22 12.09 16.91 8.81
N TRP A 23 11.61 16.68 7.60
CA TRP A 23 12.35 15.87 6.64
C TRP A 23 13.63 16.63 6.24
N SER A 24 14.77 16.05 6.61
CA SER A 24 16.09 16.59 6.28
C SER A 24 17.10 15.45 6.20
N TYR A 25 18.14 15.65 5.41
CA TYR A 25 19.20 14.64 5.24
C TYR A 25 19.99 14.38 6.52
N ASP A 26 20.10 15.38 7.39
CA ASP A 26 20.94 15.31 8.59
C ASP A 26 20.21 14.71 9.81
N GLN A 27 18.89 14.90 9.90
CA GLN A 27 18.11 14.47 11.07
C GLN A 27 17.29 13.21 10.82
N SER A 28 16.87 12.97 9.57
CA SER A 28 16.03 11.81 9.24
C SER A 28 16.89 10.67 8.72
N TRP A 29 16.82 9.51 9.37
CA TRP A 29 17.46 8.29 8.87
C TRP A 29 16.84 7.87 7.53
N ALA A 30 17.61 7.22 6.66
CA ALA A 30 17.16 6.74 5.34
C ALA A 30 16.62 7.82 4.37
N SER A 31 17.00 9.08 4.57
CA SER A 31 16.52 10.23 3.81
C SER A 31 17.35 10.58 2.57
N THR A 32 18.53 9.97 2.40
CA THR A 32 19.39 10.27 1.26
C THR A 32 19.03 9.44 0.03
N TRP A 33 19.20 10.04 -1.16
CA TRP A 33 19.06 9.34 -2.43
C TRP A 33 19.96 8.11 -2.54
N SER A 34 21.21 8.22 -2.08
CA SER A 34 22.15 7.10 -2.05
C SER A 34 21.62 5.93 -1.21
N PHE A 35 21.03 6.20 -0.05
CA PHE A 35 20.42 5.17 0.78
C PHE A 35 19.25 4.48 0.05
N LEU A 36 18.40 5.24 -0.63
CA LEU A 36 17.28 4.67 -1.38
C LEU A 36 17.75 3.73 -2.49
N PHE A 37 18.67 4.17 -3.35
CA PHE A 37 19.18 3.32 -4.44
C PHE A 37 19.94 2.11 -3.90
N THR A 38 20.75 2.29 -2.86
CA THR A 38 21.50 1.21 -2.23
C THR A 38 20.57 0.18 -1.60
N SER A 39 19.55 0.62 -0.86
CA SER A 39 18.61 -0.28 -0.19
C SER A 39 17.74 -1.06 -1.19
N VAL A 40 17.28 -0.44 -2.28
CA VAL A 40 16.54 -1.14 -3.34
C VAL A 40 17.45 -2.11 -4.09
N THR A 41 18.67 -1.71 -4.41
CA THR A 41 19.64 -2.60 -5.07
C THR A 41 19.96 -3.79 -4.19
N LEU A 42 20.23 -3.56 -2.90
CA LEU A 42 20.46 -4.60 -1.91
C LEU A 42 19.27 -5.54 -1.77
N TYR A 43 18.04 -5.01 -1.76
CA TYR A 43 16.83 -5.82 -1.74
C TYR A 43 16.72 -6.76 -2.95
N LEU A 44 17.02 -6.25 -4.15
CA LEU A 44 16.98 -7.06 -5.38
C LEU A 44 18.11 -8.09 -5.39
N THR A 45 19.34 -7.71 -5.05
CA THR A 45 20.48 -8.63 -5.02
C THR A 45 20.28 -9.72 -3.98
N LEU A 46 19.84 -9.40 -2.77
CA LEU A 46 19.52 -10.39 -1.74
C LEU A 46 18.38 -11.32 -2.16
N SER A 47 17.36 -10.79 -2.84
CA SER A 47 16.24 -11.63 -3.32
C SER A 47 16.68 -12.62 -4.38
N ILE A 48 17.51 -12.17 -5.34
CA ILE A 48 18.06 -13.03 -6.40
C ILE A 48 19.06 -14.03 -5.81
N PHE A 49 19.99 -13.56 -4.98
CA PHE A 49 20.97 -14.39 -4.29
C PHE A 49 20.30 -15.48 -3.48
N LEU A 50 19.30 -15.12 -2.67
CA LEU A 50 18.53 -16.08 -1.89
C LEU A 50 17.83 -17.10 -2.81
N HIS A 51 17.21 -16.65 -3.90
CA HIS A 51 16.56 -17.57 -4.83
C HIS A 51 17.55 -18.57 -5.46
N LEU A 52 18.71 -18.09 -5.92
CA LEU A 52 19.77 -18.92 -6.50
C LEU A 52 20.37 -19.88 -5.48
N LEU A 53 20.69 -19.40 -4.28
CA LEU A 53 21.22 -20.20 -3.19
C LEU A 53 20.28 -21.37 -2.85
N LEU A 54 18.98 -21.10 -2.76
CA LEU A 54 17.98 -22.13 -2.47
C LEU A 54 17.78 -23.10 -3.63
N ALA A 55 17.98 -22.65 -4.87
CA ALA A 55 17.96 -23.51 -6.06
C ALA A 55 19.20 -24.42 -6.13
N LEU A 56 20.35 -23.95 -5.64
CA LEU A 56 21.62 -24.69 -5.63
C LEU A 56 21.75 -25.66 -4.45
N LEU A 57 21.40 -25.22 -3.23
CA LEU A 57 21.68 -25.99 -2.00
C LEU A 57 20.62 -27.02 -1.63
N LEU A 58 19.35 -26.85 -2.05
CA LEU A 58 18.29 -27.77 -1.64
C LEU A 58 17.76 -28.60 -2.80
N ARG A 59 17.58 -29.90 -2.54
CA ARG A 59 16.87 -30.82 -3.43
C ARG A 59 15.51 -30.23 -3.82
N ARG A 60 15.25 -30.23 -5.13
CA ARG A 60 14.01 -29.76 -5.76
C ARG A 60 12.81 -30.43 -5.08
N GLY A 61 11.97 -29.64 -4.40
CA GLY A 61 10.65 -30.09 -3.93
C GLY A 61 10.36 -29.98 -2.43
N ARG A 62 11.32 -29.69 -1.54
CA ARG A 62 11.01 -29.48 -0.10
C ARG A 62 10.79 -27.99 0.23
N PRO A 63 9.56 -27.54 0.56
CA PRO A 63 9.32 -26.20 1.05
C PRO A 63 9.95 -26.01 2.44
N VAL A 64 10.48 -24.81 2.72
CA VAL A 64 10.96 -24.48 4.07
C VAL A 64 9.76 -24.16 4.95
N SER A 65 9.57 -24.91 6.03
CA SER A 65 8.60 -24.59 7.06
C SER A 65 9.08 -23.36 7.85
N LEU A 66 8.54 -22.19 7.53
CA LEU A 66 8.82 -20.93 8.25
C LEU A 66 8.10 -20.81 9.60
N GLY A 67 7.39 -21.86 10.03
CA GLY A 67 6.63 -21.87 11.29
C GLY A 67 5.68 -20.67 11.42
N PRO A 68 5.58 -20.05 12.62
CA PRO A 68 4.69 -18.92 12.89
C PRO A 68 5.22 -17.57 12.39
N ILE A 69 6.43 -17.51 11.81
CA ILE A 69 7.08 -16.25 11.42
C ILE A 69 6.21 -15.41 10.46
N PRO A 70 5.58 -15.97 9.40
CA PRO A 70 4.74 -15.17 8.51
C PRO A 70 3.46 -14.66 9.18
N ALA A 71 2.95 -15.35 10.20
CA ALA A 71 1.78 -14.92 10.97
C ALA A 71 2.14 -13.74 11.87
N ILE A 72 3.25 -13.83 12.61
CA ILE A 72 3.77 -12.73 13.46
C ILE A 72 4.05 -11.49 12.61
N HIS A 73 4.67 -11.67 11.43
CA HIS A 73 4.88 -10.56 10.51
C HIS A 73 3.55 -9.96 10.02
N SER A 74 2.54 -10.78 9.72
CA SER A 74 1.24 -10.26 9.29
C SER A 74 0.55 -9.48 10.41
N LEU A 75 0.69 -9.92 11.66
CA LEU A 75 0.21 -9.19 12.84
C LEU A 75 0.93 -7.83 12.97
N SER A 76 2.27 -7.83 12.92
CA SER A 76 3.03 -6.58 13.05
C SER A 76 2.69 -5.58 11.95
N MET A 77 2.54 -6.04 10.70
CA MET A 77 2.11 -5.18 9.59
C MET A 77 0.71 -4.61 9.76
N THR A 78 -0.20 -5.38 10.35
CA THR A 78 -1.56 -4.91 10.65
C THR A 78 -1.54 -3.79 11.67
N VAL A 79 -0.80 -3.99 12.78
CA VAL A 79 -0.65 -3.00 13.84
C VAL A 79 0.02 -1.74 13.30
N ILE A 80 1.15 -1.86 12.60
CA ILE A 80 1.86 -0.73 11.99
C ILE A 80 0.93 0.04 11.04
N SER A 81 0.20 -0.67 10.17
CA SER A 81 -0.71 -0.02 9.22
C SER A 81 -1.86 0.71 9.92
N ALA A 82 -2.45 0.11 10.96
CA ALA A 82 -3.51 0.73 11.75
C ALA A 82 -3.01 1.97 12.50
N THR A 83 -1.80 1.91 13.07
CA THR A 83 -1.17 3.04 13.75
C THR A 83 -0.88 4.18 12.79
N ILE A 84 -0.32 3.91 11.60
CA ILE A 84 -0.08 4.95 10.58
C ILE A 84 -1.41 5.55 10.10
N PHE A 85 -2.43 4.71 9.86
CA PHE A 85 -3.75 5.18 9.46
C PHE A 85 -4.33 6.16 10.50
N ALA A 86 -4.34 5.76 11.78
CA ALA A 86 -4.82 6.60 12.87
C ALA A 86 -3.97 7.88 12.99
N GLY A 87 -2.66 7.76 12.90
CA GLY A 87 -1.71 8.87 12.96
C GLY A 87 -1.93 9.92 11.87
N ILE A 88 -2.01 9.50 10.60
CA ILE A 88 -2.31 10.41 9.48
C ILE A 88 -3.71 11.00 9.63
N LEU A 89 -4.71 10.21 10.00
CA LEU A 89 -6.09 10.69 10.11
C LEU A 89 -6.20 11.78 11.19
N LEU A 90 -5.63 11.54 12.37
CA LEU A 90 -5.61 12.50 13.47
C LEU A 90 -4.78 13.73 13.10
N SER A 91 -3.59 13.55 12.55
CA SER A 91 -2.72 14.65 12.10
C SER A 91 -3.40 15.53 11.05
N ALA A 92 -3.99 14.92 10.01
CA ALA A 92 -4.73 15.65 8.99
C ALA A 92 -5.94 16.38 9.60
N SER A 93 -6.65 15.76 10.53
CA SER A 93 -7.78 16.39 11.21
C SER A 93 -7.35 17.60 12.07
N ALA A 94 -6.20 17.52 12.72
CA ALA A 94 -5.63 18.59 13.52
C ALA A 94 -5.18 19.76 12.64
N GLU A 95 -4.46 19.48 11.54
CA GLU A 95 -4.06 20.49 10.55
C GLU A 95 -5.27 21.22 9.96
N ILE A 96 -6.33 20.48 9.60
CA ILE A 96 -7.58 21.04 9.08
C ILE A 96 -8.29 21.91 10.12
N ARG A 97 -8.25 21.52 11.40
CA ARG A 97 -8.88 22.28 12.50
C ARG A 97 -8.14 23.58 12.78
N GLU A 98 -6.82 23.54 12.90
CA GLU A 98 -5.98 24.71 13.18
C GLU A 98 -6.00 25.71 12.01
N SER A 99 -5.96 25.20 10.79
CA SER A 99 -6.01 26.04 9.59
C SER A 99 -7.41 26.61 9.30
N ARG A 100 -8.47 26.15 9.98
CA ARG A 100 -9.88 26.48 9.67
C ARG A 100 -10.15 27.99 9.56
N TRP A 101 -9.51 28.82 10.38
CA TRP A 101 -9.66 30.27 10.33
C TRP A 101 -9.09 30.89 9.04
N PHE A 102 -7.93 30.42 8.59
CA PHE A 102 -7.31 30.82 7.31
C PHE A 102 -8.14 30.35 6.11
N TRP A 103 -8.76 29.16 6.19
CA TRP A 103 -9.54 28.56 5.11
C TRP A 103 -10.90 29.22 4.92
N ARG A 104 -11.51 29.70 6.01
CA ARG A 104 -12.76 30.49 5.98
C ARG A 104 -12.59 31.79 5.20
N ARG A 105 -11.38 32.36 5.18
CA ARG A 105 -11.05 33.60 4.46
C ARG A 105 -10.81 33.39 2.97
N ASN A 106 -10.29 32.22 2.57
CA ASN A 106 -9.93 31.91 1.17
C ASN A 106 -10.93 30.99 0.42
N LYS A 107 -12.09 30.68 1.01
CA LYS A 107 -13.11 29.76 0.46
C LYS A 107 -12.50 28.42 -0.02
N THR A 108 -11.60 27.86 0.77
CA THR A 108 -10.91 26.60 0.44
C THR A 108 -11.59 25.45 1.20
N THR A 109 -11.92 24.34 0.53
CA THR A 109 -12.56 23.17 1.16
C THR A 109 -11.52 22.19 1.69
N PRO A 110 -11.71 21.51 2.84
CA PRO A 110 -10.73 20.57 3.40
C PRO A 110 -10.24 19.49 2.41
N PHE A 111 -11.14 18.98 1.57
CA PHE A 111 -10.80 18.05 0.48
C PHE A 111 -9.80 18.63 -0.53
N ARG A 112 -9.85 19.94 -0.76
CA ARG A 112 -8.92 20.63 -1.65
C ARG A 112 -7.51 20.67 -1.09
N TRP A 113 -7.36 20.81 0.23
CA TRP A 113 -6.05 20.71 0.89
C TRP A 113 -5.43 19.33 0.72
N LEU A 114 -6.25 18.28 0.97
CA LEU A 114 -5.84 16.89 0.88
C LEU A 114 -5.42 16.46 -0.53
N LEU A 115 -5.85 17.21 -1.55
CA LEU A 115 -5.50 16.97 -2.95
C LEU A 115 -4.40 17.91 -3.45
N CYS A 116 -4.32 19.13 -2.94
CA CYS A 116 -3.41 20.16 -3.43
C CYS A 116 -2.88 21.01 -2.26
N PHE A 117 -1.60 20.80 -1.91
CA PHE A 117 -0.88 21.64 -0.97
C PHE A 117 -0.47 22.94 -1.65
N PRO A 118 -0.47 24.07 -0.90
CA PRO A 118 0.03 25.34 -1.42
C PRO A 118 1.51 25.21 -1.81
N MET A 119 1.90 25.94 -2.84
CA MET A 119 3.30 25.99 -3.31
C MET A 119 4.22 26.48 -2.19
N GLY A 120 5.41 25.87 -2.06
CA GLY A 120 6.38 26.22 -1.02
C GLY A 120 6.11 25.61 0.36
N THR A 121 5.20 24.63 0.46
CA THR A 121 5.03 23.86 1.70
C THR A 121 6.33 23.12 2.03
N ARG A 122 6.91 23.43 3.19
CA ARG A 122 8.09 22.71 3.71
C ARG A 122 7.67 21.31 4.17
N PRO A 123 8.52 20.27 3.98
CA PRO A 123 8.24 18.90 4.44
C PRO A 123 8.40 18.77 5.96
N SER A 124 7.59 19.52 6.71
CA SER A 124 7.64 19.62 8.16
C SER A 124 6.26 19.48 8.76
N GLY A 125 6.19 18.91 9.95
CA GLY A 125 4.97 18.76 10.73
C GLY A 125 4.39 17.35 10.75
N ARG A 126 3.23 17.25 11.38
CA ARG A 126 2.62 15.99 11.84
C ARG A 126 2.35 15.00 10.71
N VAL A 127 1.88 15.50 9.57
CA VAL A 127 1.57 14.68 8.40
C VAL A 127 2.85 14.09 7.76
N PHE A 128 3.95 14.84 7.76
CA PHE A 128 5.22 14.38 7.21
C PHE A 128 5.89 13.34 8.11
N PHE A 129 5.74 13.45 9.43
CA PHE A 129 6.18 12.43 10.38
C PHE A 129 5.57 11.06 10.04
N TRP A 130 4.24 11.00 9.90
CA TRP A 130 3.58 9.74 9.58
C TRP A 130 3.83 9.26 8.16
N SER A 131 4.07 10.18 7.22
CA SER A 131 4.53 9.83 5.87
C SER A 131 5.92 9.20 5.89
N TYR A 132 6.79 9.66 6.81
CA TYR A 132 8.09 9.05 7.07
C TYR A 132 7.96 7.66 7.73
N VAL A 133 7.10 7.51 8.73
CA VAL A 133 6.80 6.18 9.31
C VAL A 133 6.24 5.24 8.25
N PHE A 134 5.40 5.74 7.34
CA PHE A 134 4.91 4.98 6.19
C PHE A 134 6.04 4.56 5.24
N TYR A 135 6.97 5.45 4.91
CA TYR A 135 8.17 5.12 4.14
C TYR A 135 9.00 4.01 4.85
N LEU A 136 9.24 4.13 6.14
CA LEU A 136 9.95 3.08 6.90
C LEU A 136 9.21 1.74 6.88
N SER A 137 7.88 1.76 6.98
CA SER A 137 7.06 0.55 6.91
C SER A 137 7.25 -0.20 5.59
N ARG A 138 7.63 0.48 4.49
CA ARG A 138 7.89 -0.15 3.18
C ARG A 138 9.02 -1.16 3.25
N PHE A 139 10.07 -0.90 4.02
CA PHE A 139 11.14 -1.87 4.25
C PHE A 139 10.62 -3.08 5.03
N VAL A 140 9.70 -2.86 5.97
CA VAL A 140 9.05 -3.96 6.68
C VAL A 140 8.20 -4.81 5.71
N HIS A 141 7.47 -4.18 4.78
CA HIS A 141 6.71 -4.88 3.73
C HIS A 141 7.60 -5.73 2.81
N MET A 142 8.84 -5.32 2.54
CA MET A 142 9.76 -6.06 1.68
C MET A 142 10.08 -7.46 2.23
N TRP A 143 10.08 -7.67 3.56
CA TRP A 143 10.34 -8.97 4.19
C TRP A 143 9.42 -10.09 3.72
N ARG A 144 8.18 -9.76 3.36
CA ARG A 144 7.24 -10.70 2.75
C ARG A 144 7.81 -11.39 1.51
N THR A 145 8.68 -10.71 0.77
CA THR A 145 9.33 -11.26 -0.44
C THR A 145 10.31 -12.36 -0.07
N PHE A 146 11.12 -12.15 0.96
CA PHE A 146 12.00 -13.18 1.48
C PHE A 146 11.21 -14.39 1.98
N PHE A 147 10.11 -14.18 2.73
CA PHE A 147 9.24 -15.29 3.14
C PHE A 147 8.61 -16.05 1.96
N THR A 148 8.25 -15.33 0.90
CA THR A 148 7.69 -15.95 -0.32
C THR A 148 8.75 -16.79 -1.03
N ILE A 149 9.98 -16.28 -1.17
CA ILE A 149 11.11 -16.99 -1.78
C ILE A 149 11.47 -18.23 -0.95
N LEU A 150 11.53 -18.11 0.37
CA LEU A 150 11.83 -19.23 1.28
C LEU A 150 10.76 -20.32 1.23
N ARG A 151 9.46 -19.95 1.27
CA ARG A 151 8.35 -20.90 1.34
C ARG A 151 8.01 -21.51 -0.02
N GLN A 152 7.90 -20.70 -1.06
CA GLN A 152 7.40 -21.13 -2.37
C GLN A 152 8.52 -21.42 -3.38
N ARG A 153 9.79 -21.07 -3.06
CA ARG A 153 10.94 -21.20 -3.98
C ARG A 153 10.76 -20.48 -5.32
N LYS A 154 9.85 -19.51 -5.37
CA LYS A 154 9.53 -18.77 -6.60
C LYS A 154 9.85 -17.31 -6.40
N LEU A 155 10.61 -16.77 -7.34
CA LEU A 155 10.88 -15.35 -7.45
C LEU A 155 9.75 -14.72 -8.27
N VAL A 156 8.82 -14.06 -7.59
CA VAL A 156 7.69 -13.39 -8.24
C VAL A 156 8.13 -11.99 -8.63
N PHE A 157 8.47 -11.80 -9.92
CA PHE A 157 8.93 -10.51 -10.46
C PHE A 157 7.99 -9.36 -10.10
N PHE A 158 6.68 -9.54 -10.27
CA PHE A 158 5.69 -8.50 -9.95
C PHE A 158 5.76 -8.06 -8.48
N GLN A 159 6.05 -8.96 -7.55
CA GLN A 159 6.17 -8.63 -6.14
C GLN A 159 7.44 -7.80 -5.85
N LEU A 160 8.56 -8.13 -6.48
CA LEU A 160 9.81 -7.36 -6.38
C LEU A 160 9.58 -5.95 -6.95
N PHE A 161 9.10 -5.88 -8.18
CA PHE A 161 8.82 -4.64 -8.89
C PHE A 161 7.85 -3.74 -8.10
N TYR A 162 6.72 -4.30 -7.65
CA TYR A 162 5.73 -3.58 -6.86
C TYR A 162 6.30 -2.99 -5.57
N ASN A 163 7.06 -3.79 -4.80
CA ASN A 163 7.64 -3.30 -3.55
C ASN A 163 8.71 -2.25 -3.76
N SER A 164 9.60 -2.43 -4.75
CA SER A 164 10.62 -1.45 -5.12
C SER A 164 10.00 -0.13 -5.55
N VAL A 165 9.05 -0.18 -6.48
CA VAL A 165 8.38 1.03 -7.00
C VAL A 165 7.64 1.77 -5.88
N LEU A 166 6.93 1.07 -5.00
CA LEU A 166 6.24 1.72 -3.88
C LEU A 166 7.20 2.40 -2.89
N THR A 167 8.38 1.83 -2.66
CA THR A 167 9.41 2.46 -1.81
C THR A 167 9.94 3.74 -2.46
N PHE A 168 10.24 3.71 -3.76
CA PHE A 168 10.59 4.91 -4.52
C PHE A 168 9.49 5.97 -4.46
N MET A 169 8.22 5.59 -4.69
CA MET A 169 7.10 6.53 -4.62
C MET A 169 7.01 7.21 -3.26
N SER A 170 7.09 6.44 -2.17
CA SER A 170 7.01 6.97 -0.80
C SER A 170 8.15 7.92 -0.46
N PHE A 171 9.35 7.67 -1.00
CA PHE A 171 10.48 8.59 -0.84
C PHE A 171 10.22 9.90 -1.59
N LEU A 172 9.77 9.82 -2.84
CA LEU A 172 9.44 10.99 -3.66
C LEU A 172 8.32 11.83 -3.05
N TRP A 173 7.36 11.20 -2.35
CA TRP A 173 6.31 11.93 -1.62
C TRP A 173 6.88 12.84 -0.54
N LEU A 174 7.87 12.36 0.22
CA LEU A 174 8.55 13.14 1.25
C LEU A 174 9.44 14.22 0.64
N GLU A 175 10.28 13.83 -0.33
CA GLU A 175 11.27 14.71 -0.94
C GLU A 175 10.64 15.93 -1.63
N PHE A 176 9.58 15.71 -2.40
CA PHE A 176 8.92 16.76 -3.17
C PHE A 176 7.63 17.26 -2.51
N SER A 177 7.34 16.83 -1.27
CA SER A 177 6.13 17.21 -0.53
C SER A 177 4.85 17.07 -1.35
N GLN A 178 4.69 15.90 -2.00
CA GLN A 178 3.61 15.67 -2.95
C GLN A 178 2.24 15.74 -2.25
N SER A 179 1.34 16.57 -2.78
CA SER A 179 0.03 16.82 -2.16
C SER A 179 -0.89 15.60 -2.05
N PHE A 180 -0.81 14.68 -3.01
CA PHE A 180 -1.63 13.46 -3.02
C PHE A 180 -1.23 12.41 -1.96
N GLN A 181 -0.09 12.59 -1.26
CA GLN A 181 0.43 11.58 -0.34
C GLN A 181 -0.55 11.21 0.78
N VAL A 182 -1.29 12.17 1.33
CA VAL A 182 -2.13 11.95 2.53
C VAL A 182 -3.26 10.96 2.24
N LEU A 183 -4.01 11.19 1.16
CA LEU A 183 -5.09 10.31 0.74
C LEU A 183 -4.55 8.95 0.31
N ALA A 184 -3.45 8.93 -0.43
CA ALA A 184 -2.81 7.68 -0.86
C ALA A 184 -2.39 6.82 0.33
N ILE A 185 -1.77 7.42 1.36
CA ILE A 185 -1.37 6.74 2.59
C ILE A 185 -2.60 6.25 3.35
N LEU A 186 -3.64 7.07 3.53
CA LEU A 186 -4.86 6.68 4.24
C LEU A 186 -5.54 5.45 3.60
N PHE A 187 -5.76 5.48 2.29
CA PHE A 187 -6.39 4.34 1.60
C PHE A 187 -5.50 3.10 1.63
N THR A 188 -4.19 3.28 1.42
CA THR A 188 -3.23 2.16 1.38
C THR A 188 -3.11 1.48 2.74
N THR A 189 -2.98 2.26 3.82
CA THR A 189 -2.84 1.75 5.19
C THR A 189 -4.12 1.10 5.69
N LEU A 190 -5.30 1.63 5.33
CA LEU A 190 -6.58 0.99 5.61
C LEU A 190 -6.68 -0.39 4.96
N VAL A 191 -6.36 -0.48 3.67
CA VAL A 191 -6.39 -1.75 2.94
C VAL A 191 -5.33 -2.71 3.49
N TYR A 192 -4.14 -2.23 3.84
CA TYR A 192 -3.11 -3.06 4.45
C TYR A 192 -3.53 -3.60 5.82
N ALA A 193 -4.13 -2.79 6.68
CA ALA A 193 -4.66 -3.26 7.96
C ALA A 193 -5.66 -4.41 7.76
N VAL A 194 -6.59 -4.28 6.81
CA VAL A 194 -7.58 -5.33 6.51
C VAL A 194 -6.91 -6.58 5.90
N VAL A 195 -6.06 -6.41 4.89
CA VAL A 195 -5.44 -7.52 4.15
C VAL A 195 -4.47 -8.31 5.02
N TYR A 196 -3.62 -7.63 5.80
CA TYR A 196 -2.68 -8.30 6.69
C TYR A 196 -3.38 -8.89 7.92
N GLY A 197 -4.44 -8.24 8.43
CA GLY A 197 -5.27 -8.77 9.50
C GLY A 197 -5.96 -10.07 9.08
N TYR A 198 -6.52 -10.09 7.86
CA TYR A 198 -7.08 -11.30 7.27
C TYR A 198 -6.03 -12.41 7.07
N ARG A 199 -4.80 -12.07 6.65
CA ARG A 199 -3.72 -13.05 6.52
C ARG A 199 -3.29 -13.64 7.87
N PHE A 200 -3.23 -12.83 8.91
CA PHE A 200 -2.97 -13.30 10.27
C PHE A 200 -4.10 -14.22 10.75
N TRP A 201 -5.35 -13.82 10.55
CA TRP A 201 -6.55 -14.61 10.87
C TRP A 201 -6.48 -16.01 10.26
N THR A 202 -6.31 -16.09 8.93
CA THR A 202 -6.15 -17.38 8.24
C THR A 202 -4.86 -18.13 8.61
N GLY A 203 -3.81 -17.42 9.02
CA GLY A 203 -2.53 -18.00 9.42
C GLY A 203 -2.56 -18.73 10.77
N ILE A 204 -3.50 -18.39 11.65
CA ILE A 204 -3.72 -19.09 12.93
C ILE A 204 -4.61 -20.33 12.76
N GLY A 205 -5.17 -20.55 11.56
CA GLY A 205 -6.05 -21.69 11.27
C GLY A 205 -7.54 -21.37 11.40
N LEU A 206 -7.92 -20.10 11.51
CA LEU A 206 -9.31 -19.68 11.46
C LEU A 206 -9.87 -19.74 10.02
N PRO A 207 -11.19 -19.95 9.84
CA PRO A 207 -11.78 -20.12 8.52
C PRO A 207 -11.57 -18.87 7.65
N GLY A 208 -11.21 -19.11 6.39
CA GLY A 208 -11.07 -18.07 5.37
C GLY A 208 -12.42 -17.56 4.88
N ALA A 209 -12.42 -16.34 4.34
CA ALA A 209 -13.59 -15.76 3.70
C ALA A 209 -13.92 -16.52 2.39
N CYS A 210 -15.21 -16.64 2.07
CA CYS A 210 -15.70 -17.32 0.87
C CYS A 210 -15.41 -16.55 -0.44
N PHE A 211 -14.94 -15.31 -0.35
CA PHE A 211 -14.63 -14.45 -1.50
C PHE A 211 -13.16 -13.99 -1.48
N PRO A 212 -12.56 -13.63 -2.63
CA PRO A 212 -11.16 -13.20 -2.72
C PRO A 212 -10.97 -11.78 -2.16
N LEU A 213 -11.14 -11.63 -0.85
CA LEU A 213 -11.09 -10.36 -0.12
C LEU A 213 -9.84 -9.54 -0.46
N VAL A 214 -8.67 -10.17 -0.48
CA VAL A 214 -7.39 -9.51 -0.76
C VAL A 214 -7.38 -8.83 -2.13
N VAL A 215 -7.86 -9.53 -3.16
CA VAL A 215 -7.88 -9.02 -4.53
C VAL A 215 -8.91 -7.90 -4.66
N ASN A 216 -10.08 -8.07 -4.04
CA ASN A 216 -11.14 -7.05 -4.06
C ASN A 216 -10.70 -5.76 -3.35
N CYS A 217 -10.06 -5.86 -2.18
CA CYS A 217 -9.52 -4.68 -1.49
C CYS A 217 -8.44 -3.98 -2.29
N GLN A 218 -7.57 -4.74 -2.98
CA GLN A 218 -6.55 -4.17 -3.87
C GLN A 218 -7.17 -3.46 -5.07
N MET A 219 -8.26 -4.00 -5.65
CA MET A 219 -9.00 -3.35 -6.73
C MET A 219 -9.65 -2.05 -6.27
N VAL A 220 -10.27 -2.03 -5.09
CA VAL A 220 -10.85 -0.81 -4.51
C VAL A 220 -9.76 0.24 -4.29
N LEU A 221 -8.62 -0.14 -3.70
CA LEU A 221 -7.49 0.78 -3.50
C LEU A 221 -7.01 1.39 -4.81
N LEU A 222 -6.87 0.55 -5.84
CA LEU A 222 -6.41 0.96 -7.16
C LEU A 222 -7.41 1.92 -7.83
N GLY A 223 -8.71 1.62 -7.73
CA GLY A 223 -9.77 2.48 -8.23
C GLY A 223 -9.82 3.83 -7.50
N CYS A 224 -9.75 3.83 -6.17
CA CYS A 224 -9.71 5.06 -5.37
C CYS A 224 -8.49 5.92 -5.72
N ASN A 225 -7.30 5.32 -5.84
CA ASN A 225 -6.10 6.05 -6.25
C ASN A 225 -6.25 6.67 -7.65
N LEU A 226 -6.80 5.94 -8.62
CA LEU A 226 -7.03 6.45 -9.97
C LEU A 226 -7.98 7.68 -9.97
N VAL A 227 -9.11 7.58 -9.26
CA VAL A 227 -10.08 8.68 -9.13
C VAL A 227 -9.42 9.90 -8.48
N CYS A 228 -8.62 9.71 -7.43
CA CYS A 228 -7.93 10.80 -6.79
C CYS A 228 -6.85 11.45 -7.68
N HIS A 229 -6.11 10.68 -8.48
CA HIS A 229 -5.17 11.21 -9.47
C HIS A 229 -5.88 12.11 -10.51
N VAL A 230 -7.04 11.69 -11.00
CA VAL A 230 -7.89 12.52 -11.90
C VAL A 230 -8.35 13.80 -11.19
N GLY A 231 -8.70 13.69 -9.90
CA GLY A 231 -9.06 14.84 -9.06
C GLY A 231 -7.95 15.88 -8.98
N VAL A 232 -6.71 15.46 -8.72
CA VAL A 232 -5.53 16.35 -8.66
C VAL A 232 -5.33 17.07 -9.99
N LEU A 233 -5.41 16.34 -11.12
CA LEU A 233 -5.25 16.91 -12.45
C LEU A 233 -6.30 17.98 -12.74
N ARG A 234 -7.57 17.68 -12.42
CA ARG A 234 -8.67 18.64 -12.55
C ARG A 234 -8.43 19.91 -11.73
N PHE A 235 -8.02 19.77 -10.47
CA PHE A 235 -7.77 20.92 -9.61
C PHE A 235 -6.57 21.76 -10.05
N HIS A 236 -5.55 21.13 -10.62
CA HIS A 236 -4.38 21.80 -11.17
C HIS A 236 -4.76 22.71 -12.36
N PHE A 237 -5.48 22.17 -13.35
CA PHE A 237 -5.87 22.93 -14.53
C PHE A 237 -6.92 24.02 -14.24
N MET A 238 -7.83 23.80 -13.29
CA MET A 238 -8.91 24.75 -13.01
C MET A 238 -8.50 26.03 -12.28
N LYS A 239 -7.30 26.13 -11.68
CA LYS A 239 -6.95 27.30 -10.84
C LYS A 239 -5.63 28.02 -11.15
N GLY A 240 -4.86 27.60 -12.16
CA GLY A 240 -3.66 28.33 -12.63
C GLY A 240 -2.50 28.48 -11.64
N GLY A 241 -2.67 28.18 -10.35
CA GLY A 241 -1.69 28.44 -9.27
C GLY A 241 -0.75 27.28 -8.92
N GLY A 242 -0.83 26.15 -9.64
CA GLY A 242 0.01 24.98 -9.36
C GLY A 242 -0.30 24.25 -8.05
N CYS A 243 0.11 22.99 -7.95
CA CYS A 243 0.13 22.22 -6.69
C CYS A 243 1.58 21.85 -6.39
N ASN A 244 1.96 21.82 -5.12
CA ASN A 244 3.33 21.45 -4.76
C ASN A 244 3.67 20.03 -5.25
N GLY A 245 4.88 19.86 -5.78
CA GLY A 245 5.37 18.55 -6.25
C GLY A 245 4.71 18.03 -7.53
N ILE A 246 4.22 18.89 -8.44
CA ILE A 246 3.58 18.46 -9.70
C ILE A 246 4.47 17.54 -10.57
N GLY A 247 5.79 17.80 -10.60
CA GLY A 247 6.75 16.95 -11.32
C GLY A 247 6.86 15.56 -10.72
N ALA A 248 6.96 15.47 -9.39
CA ALA A 248 6.95 14.20 -8.66
C ALA A 248 5.61 13.46 -8.81
N TRP A 249 4.50 14.20 -8.86
CA TRP A 249 3.17 13.63 -9.13
C TRP A 249 3.11 12.98 -10.52
N LEU A 250 3.67 13.62 -11.56
CA LEU A 250 3.72 13.04 -12.90
C LEU A 250 4.52 11.74 -12.90
N PHE A 251 5.71 11.75 -12.31
CA PHE A 251 6.56 10.56 -12.20
C PHE A 251 5.87 9.43 -11.41
N ASN A 252 5.26 9.75 -10.27
CA ASN A 252 4.49 8.79 -9.48
C ASN A 252 3.26 8.26 -10.22
N SER A 253 2.63 9.07 -11.07
CA SER A 253 1.52 8.62 -11.92
C SER A 253 1.99 7.59 -12.95
N VAL A 254 3.15 7.83 -13.59
CA VAL A 254 3.77 6.87 -14.52
C VAL A 254 4.11 5.57 -13.80
N LEU A 255 4.75 5.64 -12.63
CA LEU A 255 5.07 4.46 -11.84
C LEU A 255 3.81 3.69 -11.38
N ASN A 256 2.73 4.39 -11.03
CA ASN A 256 1.45 3.77 -10.68
C ASN A 256 0.82 3.07 -11.89
N ALA A 257 0.87 3.69 -13.07
CA ALA A 257 0.44 3.06 -14.31
C ALA A 257 1.25 1.79 -14.63
N ALA A 258 2.57 1.82 -14.42
CA ALA A 258 3.44 0.67 -14.61
C ALA A 258 3.12 -0.50 -13.67
N ILE A 259 2.61 -0.23 -12.46
CA ILE A 259 2.08 -1.25 -11.53
C ILE A 259 0.69 -1.74 -11.96
N LEU A 260 -0.18 -0.81 -12.36
CA LEU A 260 -1.58 -1.06 -12.71
C LEU A 260 -1.69 -2.03 -13.90
N LEU A 261 -0.88 -1.84 -14.94
CA LEU A 261 -0.99 -2.62 -16.17
C LEU A 261 -0.76 -4.14 -15.96
N PRO A 262 0.32 -4.60 -15.30
CA PRO A 262 0.48 -6.03 -15.01
C PRO A 262 -0.60 -6.57 -14.06
N PHE A 263 -1.03 -5.77 -13.08
CA PHE A 263 -2.07 -6.18 -12.13
C PHE A 263 -3.41 -6.42 -12.84
N LEU A 264 -3.81 -5.49 -13.72
CA LEU A 264 -5.04 -5.61 -14.50
C LEU A 264 -4.97 -6.82 -15.45
N LYS A 265 -3.83 -7.04 -16.10
CA LYS A 265 -3.60 -8.21 -16.95
C LYS A 265 -3.77 -9.52 -16.17
N PHE A 266 -3.20 -9.61 -14.98
CA PHE A 266 -3.35 -10.77 -14.11
C PHE A 266 -4.80 -10.96 -13.66
N TYR A 267 -5.47 -9.88 -13.27
CA TYR A 267 -6.86 -9.91 -12.83
C TYR A 267 -7.82 -10.37 -13.93
N VAL A 268 -7.71 -9.78 -15.13
CA VAL A 268 -8.52 -10.17 -16.29
C VAL A 268 -8.30 -11.64 -16.62
N LYS A 269 -7.05 -12.12 -16.60
CA LYS A 269 -6.74 -13.55 -16.80
C LYS A 269 -7.43 -14.43 -15.75
N MET A 270 -7.34 -14.08 -14.47
CA MET A 270 -7.98 -14.82 -13.38
C MET A 270 -9.51 -14.86 -13.51
N VAL A 271 -10.14 -13.74 -13.88
CA VAL A 271 -11.60 -13.68 -14.08
C VAL A 271 -12.05 -14.50 -15.28
N LEU A 272 -11.29 -14.46 -16.39
CA LEU A 272 -11.56 -15.26 -17.58
C LEU A 272 -11.43 -16.76 -17.28
N GLU A 273 -10.40 -17.18 -16.55
CA GLU A 273 -10.22 -18.57 -16.11
C GLU A 273 -11.37 -19.02 -15.19
N LYS A 274 -11.78 -18.18 -14.24
CA LYS A 274 -12.93 -18.47 -13.37
C LYS A 274 -14.23 -18.64 -14.17
N ARG A 275 -14.48 -17.77 -15.17
CA ARG A 275 -15.65 -17.89 -16.05
C ARG A 275 -15.63 -19.17 -16.89
N LYS A 276 -14.46 -19.54 -17.44
CA LYS A 276 -14.29 -20.80 -18.18
C LYS A 276 -14.59 -22.03 -17.31
N ASN A 277 -14.08 -22.05 -16.08
CA ASN A 277 -14.32 -23.17 -15.16
C ASN A 277 -15.81 -23.29 -14.78
N ILE A 278 -16.50 -22.17 -14.56
CA ILE A 278 -17.96 -22.18 -14.29
C ILE A 278 -18.73 -22.73 -15.49
N GLY A 279 -18.41 -22.28 -16.71
CA GLY A 279 -19.06 -22.79 -17.92
C GLY A 279 -18.79 -24.29 -18.15
N PHE A 280 -17.58 -24.77 -17.82
CA PHE A 280 -17.27 -26.20 -17.90
C PHE A 280 -18.07 -27.04 -16.91
N ILE A 281 -18.23 -26.58 -15.66
CA ILE A 281 -19.05 -27.25 -14.64
C ILE A 281 -20.53 -27.26 -15.05
N GLU A 282 -21.03 -26.17 -15.61
CA GLU A 282 -22.41 -26.07 -16.08
C GLU A 282 -22.69 -27.05 -17.23
N ASN A 283 -21.78 -27.15 -18.20
CA ASN A 283 -21.87 -28.12 -19.29
C ASN A 283 -21.84 -29.57 -18.78
N GLN A 284 -20.91 -29.92 -17.87
CA GLN A 284 -20.87 -31.26 -17.28
C GLN A 284 -22.14 -31.62 -16.50
N ASN A 285 -22.72 -30.66 -15.79
CA ASN A 285 -23.98 -30.88 -15.07
C ASN A 285 -25.17 -31.09 -16.03
N GLN A 286 -25.18 -30.41 -17.19
CA GLN A 286 -26.18 -30.63 -18.23
C GLN A 286 -26.03 -32.03 -18.86
N ASP A 287 -24.81 -32.44 -19.21
CA ASP A 287 -24.53 -33.77 -19.77
C ASP A 287 -24.91 -34.90 -18.80
N ALA A 288 -24.60 -34.74 -17.51
CA ALA A 288 -24.97 -35.70 -16.46
C ALA A 288 -26.50 -35.80 -16.30
N LYS A 289 -27.22 -34.69 -16.41
CA LYS A 289 -28.69 -34.65 -16.33
C LYS A 289 -29.34 -35.30 -17.56
N PHE A 290 -28.78 -35.08 -18.74
CA PHE A 290 -29.23 -35.72 -19.98
C PHE A 290 -29.04 -37.24 -19.93
N THR A 291 -27.88 -37.70 -19.46
CA THR A 291 -27.54 -39.14 -19.36
C THR A 291 -28.45 -39.88 -18.36
N LYS A 292 -28.79 -39.25 -17.22
CA LYS A 292 -29.77 -39.83 -16.28
C LYS A 292 -31.15 -40.01 -16.90
N LYS A 293 -31.61 -39.02 -17.67
CA LYS A 293 -32.93 -39.03 -18.31
C LYS A 293 -33.08 -40.10 -19.40
N ILE A 294 -31.97 -40.53 -20.01
CA ILE A 294 -31.94 -41.64 -20.97
C ILE A 294 -32.01 -42.99 -20.24
N LYS A 295 -31.40 -43.15 -19.06
CA LYS A 295 -31.42 -44.40 -18.29
C LYS A 295 -32.73 -44.70 -17.58
N GLU A 296 -33.61 -43.71 -17.42
CA GLU A 296 -34.94 -43.84 -16.80
C GLU A 296 -36.06 -44.16 -17.81
N LYS A 297 -35.73 -44.26 -19.10
CA LYS A 297 -36.62 -44.75 -20.17
C LYS A 297 -36.20 -46.14 -20.63
#